data_AF-L9Y4H4-F1
#
_entry.id   AF-L9Y4H4-F1
#
_cell.length_a   1.000
_cell.length_b   1.000
_cell.length_c   1.000
_cell.angle_alpha   90.00
_cell.angle_beta   90.00
_cell.angle_gamma   90.00
#
_symmetry.space_group_name_H-M   'P 1'
#
loop_
_entity.id
_entity.type
_entity.pdbx_description
1 polymer ?
#
loop_
_entity_poly.entity_id
_entity_poly.type
_entity_poly.pdbx_seq_one_letter_code
_entity_poly.pdbx_strand_id
1 'polypeptide(L)' 'MQFVYEGPADRLRAAVDVAPAAIDDVTVEVGSRRVRIAVDCDGDVAERTVTPLPPGLAFGDDRQARYNNGVLTVSIETES' A
#
# COMPACT_ATOMS: atom_id res chain seq x y z
N MET A 1 4.94 4.75 11.53
CA MET A 1 4.13 4.33 10.36
C MET A 1 2.65 4.29 10.73
N GLN A 2 1.88 5.26 10.26
CA GLN A 2 0.41 5.30 10.38
C GLN A 2 -0.21 4.85 9.05
N PHE A 3 -1.32 4.11 9.12
CA PHE A 3 -2.06 3.62 7.95
C PHE A 3 -3.50 4.08 7.99
N VAL A 4 -3.97 4.69 6.90
CA VAL A 4 -5.39 4.99 6.69
C VAL A 4 -5.86 4.20 5.49
N TYR A 5 -6.91 3.39 5.71
CA TYR A 5 -7.57 2.55 4.71
C TYR A 5 -8.97 3.10 4.45
N GLU A 6 -9.29 3.37 3.18
CA GLU A 6 -10.64 3.67 2.74
C GLU A 6 -10.94 2.79 1.52
N GLY A 7 -11.98 1.96 1.63
CA GLY A 7 -12.41 1.05 0.57
C GLY A 7 -13.91 1.16 0.33
N PRO A 8 -14.37 2.05 -0.55
CA PRO A 8 -15.58 1.79 -1.33
C PRO A 8 -15.32 0.62 -2.30
N ALA A 9 -16.39 -0.03 -2.79
CA ALA A 9 -16.34 -1.35 -3.44
C ALA A 9 -15.41 -1.51 -4.67
N ASP A 10 -14.85 -0.43 -5.24
CA ASP A 10 -14.10 -0.48 -6.50
C ASP A 10 -12.63 0.00 -6.38
N ARG A 11 -12.18 0.46 -5.19
CA ARG A 11 -10.81 0.96 -5.05
C ARG A 11 -10.31 0.97 -3.60
N LEU A 12 -9.13 0.40 -3.41
CA LEU A 12 -8.29 0.61 -2.24
C LEU A 12 -7.62 1.99 -2.30
N ARG A 13 -7.65 2.70 -1.17
CA ARG A 13 -6.75 3.83 -0.89
C ARG A 13 -6.02 3.60 0.42
N ALA A 14 -4.69 3.69 0.37
CA ALA A 14 -3.83 3.60 1.53
C ALA A 14 -2.89 4.82 1.58
N ALA A 15 -2.82 5.47 2.73
CA ALA A 15 -1.80 6.47 3.02
C ALA A 15 -0.90 5.96 4.15
N VAL A 16 0.41 6.04 3.93
CA VAL A 16 1.43 5.47 4.78
C VAL A 16 2.49 6.52 5.07
N ASP A 17 2.68 6.85 6.34
CA ASP A 17 3.85 7.62 6.78
C ASP A 17 5.08 6.71 6.83
N VAL A 18 6.01 6.95 5.91
CA VAL A 18 7.27 6.19 5.76
C VAL A 18 8.49 7.01 6.20
N ALA A 19 8.30 8.25 6.68
CA ALA A 19 9.42 9.03 7.18
C ALA A 19 10.08 8.35 8.39
N PRO A 20 11.42 8.44 8.52
CA PRO A 20 12.36 9.21 7.69
C PRO A 20 12.91 8.46 6.46
N ALA A 21 12.40 7.28 6.10
CA ALA A 21 12.95 6.45 5.03
C ALA A 21 12.89 7.14 3.65
N ALA A 22 13.89 6.89 2.80
CA ALA A 22 13.88 7.36 1.43
C ALA A 22 12.95 6.50 0.56
N ILE A 23 12.48 7.03 -0.56
CA ILE A 23 11.59 6.28 -1.47
C ILE A 23 12.25 5.01 -2.02
N ASP A 24 13.58 5.03 -2.18
CA ASP A 24 14.36 3.88 -2.66
C ASP A 24 14.37 2.72 -1.64
N ASP A 25 14.07 3.01 -0.37
CA ASP A 25 13.96 2.03 0.70
C ASP A 25 12.53 1.46 0.84
N VAL A 26 11.59 1.94 0.03
CA VAL A 26 10.18 1.53 0.09
C VAL A 26 9.86 0.60 -1.06
N THR A 27 9.41 -0.60 -0.73
CA THR A 27 8.93 -1.59 -1.71
C THR A 27 7.42 -1.77 -1.58
N VAL A 28 6.71 -1.68 -2.71
CA VAL A 28 5.28 -1.98 -2.80
C VAL A 28 5.07 -3.11 -3.79
N GLU A 29 4.55 -4.23 -3.30
CA GLU A 29 4.19 -5.38 -4.13
C GLU A 29 2.67 -5.55 -4.14
N VAL A 30 2.10 -5.65 -5.34
CA VAL A 30 0.66 -5.85 -5.54
C VAL A 30 0.45 -7.20 -6.19
N GLY A 31 -0.18 -8.12 -5.45
CA GLY A 31 -0.74 -9.35 -5.99
C GLY A 31 -2.27 -9.32 -5.90
N SER A 32 -2.94 -10.22 -6.61
CA SER A 32 -4.41 -10.23 -6.71
C SER A 32 -5.17 -10.31 -5.38
N ARG A 33 -4.55 -10.79 -4.30
CA ARG A 33 -5.21 -10.95 -2.98
C ARG A 33 -4.53 -10.22 -1.84
N ARG A 34 -3.38 -9.60 -2.09
CA ARG A 34 -2.58 -8.94 -1.06
C ARG A 34 -1.72 -7.86 -1.66
N VAL A 35 -1.63 -6.76 -0.92
CA VAL A 35 -0.65 -5.70 -1.13
C VAL A 35 0.32 -5.77 0.02
N ARG A 36 1.61 -5.82 -0.27
CA ARG A 36 2.68 -5.77 0.71
C ARG A 36 3.41 -4.44 0.56
N ILE A 37 3.56 -3.74 1.67
CA ILE A 37 4.33 -2.50 1.77
C ILE A 37 5.44 -2.78 2.77
N ALA A 38 6.68 -2.71 2.32
CA ALA A 38 7.87 -2.87 3.13
C ALA A 38 8.71 -1.59 3.09
N VAL A 39 9.28 -1.21 4.22
CA VAL A 39 10.17 -0.07 4.37
C VAL A 39 11.43 -0.57 5.05
N ASP A 40 12.58 -0.42 4.41
CA ASP A 40 13.88 -0.63 5.04
C ASP A 40 14.27 0.64 5.82
N CYS A 41 14.55 0.48 7.10
CA CYS A 41 14.99 1.54 8.00
C CYS A 41 16.31 1.12 8.62
N ASP A 42 17.42 1.60 8.07
CA ASP A 42 18.78 1.34 8.58
C ASP A 42 19.11 -0.16 8.78
N GLY A 43 18.57 -1.04 7.91
CA GLY A 43 18.79 -2.48 7.95
C GLY A 43 17.69 -3.28 8.65
N ASP A 44 16.69 -2.61 9.25
CA ASP A 44 15.48 -3.23 9.77
C ASP A 44 14.31 -3.05 8.79
N VAL A 45 13.61 -4.14 8.46
CA VAL A 45 12.47 -4.08 7.54
C VAL A 45 11.14 -4.02 8.32
N ALA A 46 10.44 -2.90 8.20
CA ALA A 46 9.06 -2.76 8.66
C ALA A 46 8.08 -3.16 7.54
N GLU A 47 7.22 -4.14 7.81
CA GLU A 47 6.30 -4.69 6.81
C GLU A 47 4.82 -4.60 7.23
N ARG A 48 3.97 -4.30 6.24
CA ARG A 48 2.51 -4.41 6.35
C ARG A 48 1.90 -5.06 5.13
N THR A 49 0.93 -5.92 5.38
CA THR A 49 0.12 -6.59 4.37
C THR A 49 -1.33 -6.11 4.48
N VAL A 50 -1.94 -5.78 3.34
CA VAL A 50 -3.34 -5.40 3.21
C VAL A 50 -4.04 -6.38 2.28
N THR A 51 -5.23 -6.83 2.69
CA THR A 51 -6.13 -7.64 1.87
C THR A 51 -7.32 -6.79 1.43
N PRO A 52 -7.91 -7.04 0.24
CA PRO A 52 -9.07 -6.28 -0.20
C PRO A 52 -10.27 -6.56 0.72
N LEU A 53 -11.11 -5.55 0.94
CA LEU A 53 -12.37 -5.67 1.68
C LEU A 53 -13.54 -5.12 0.84
N PRO A 54 -14.71 -5.77 0.84
CA PRO A 54 -15.05 -6.99 1.60
C PRO A 54 -14.32 -8.26 1.10
N PRO A 55 -14.31 -9.34 1.89
CA PRO A 55 -13.79 -10.63 1.46
C PRO A 55 -14.50 -11.11 0.17
N GLY A 56 -13.72 -11.57 -0.81
CA GLY A 56 -14.22 -11.98 -2.12
C GLY A 56 -13.73 -11.07 -3.25
N LEU A 57 -13.31 -9.84 -2.94
CA LEU A 57 -12.64 -8.98 -3.90
C LEU A 57 -11.20 -9.41 -4.18
N ALA A 58 -10.68 -8.99 -5.33
CA ALA A 58 -9.31 -9.03 -5.77
C ALA A 58 -8.79 -7.62 -6.07
N PHE A 59 -7.47 -7.45 -6.06
CA PHE A 59 -6.81 -6.24 -6.56
C PHE A 59 -6.63 -6.35 -8.07
N GLY A 60 -7.06 -5.31 -8.78
CA GLY A 60 -6.94 -5.18 -10.23
C GLY A 60 -5.59 -4.61 -10.68
N ASP A 61 -5.49 -4.36 -11.99
CA ASP A 61 -4.25 -3.92 -12.63
C ASP A 61 -4.06 -2.39 -12.60
N ASP A 62 -5.12 -1.58 -12.43
CA ASP A 62 -4.97 -0.14 -12.23
C ASP A 62 -4.44 0.16 -10.82
N ARG A 63 -3.13 0.41 -10.77
CA ARG A 63 -2.36 0.67 -9.56
C ARG A 63 -1.51 1.93 -9.70
N GLN A 64 -1.59 2.79 -8.69
CA GLN A 64 -0.87 4.05 -8.63
C GLN A 64 -0.21 4.20 -7.27
N ALA A 65 1.03 4.70 -7.27
CA ALA A 65 1.77 5.08 -6.08
C ALA A 65 2.29 6.51 -6.24
N ARG A 66 2.14 7.33 -5.18
CA ARG A 66 2.66 8.70 -5.12
C ARG A 66 3.37 8.91 -3.80
N TYR A 67 4.60 9.38 -3.87
CA TYR A 67 5.38 9.77 -2.70
C TYR A 67 5.48 11.28 -2.61
N ASN A 68 5.14 11.85 -1.45
CA ASN A 68 5.26 13.28 -1.20
C ASN A 68 5.58 13.52 0.27
N ASN A 69 6.70 14.20 0.54
CA ASN A 69 7.09 14.66 1.89
C ASN A 69 7.01 13.56 2.98
N GLY A 70 7.53 12.36 2.71
CA GLY A 70 7.53 11.26 3.69
C GLY A 70 6.25 10.43 3.72
N VAL A 71 5.24 10.77 2.91
CA VAL A 71 3.98 10.03 2.83
C VAL A 71 3.87 9.32 1.48
N LEU A 72 3.73 7.99 1.54
CA LEU A 72 3.38 7.17 0.40
C LEU A 72 1.85 7.01 0.33
N THR A 73 1.25 7.42 -0.78
CA THR A 73 -0.15 7.15 -1.11
C THR A 73 -0.23 6.08 -2.17
N VAL A 74 -0.96 5.00 -1.90
CA VAL A 74 -1.21 3.89 -2.81
C VAL A 74 -2.69 3.84 -3.15
N SER A 75 -3.01 3.71 -4.42
CA SER A 75 -4.37 3.52 -4.92
C SER A 75 -4.41 2.34 -5.88
N ILE A 76 -5.30 1.39 -5.61
CA ILE A 76 -5.37 0.14 -6.38
C ILE A 76 -6.84 -0.18 -6.61
N GLU A 77 -7.21 -0.45 -7.84
CA GLU A 77 -8.53 -0.97 -8.21
C GLU A 77 -8.88 -2.24 -7.43
N THR A 78 -10.15 -2.41 -7.09
CA THR A 78 -10.68 -3.67 -6.57
C THR A 78 -11.81 -4.18 -7.44
N GLU A 79 -11.81 -5.48 -7.70
CA GLU A 79 -12.78 -6.17 -8.57
C GLU A 79 -13.24 -7.48 -7.93
N SER A 80 -14.38 -8.04 -8.39
CA SER A 80 -14.94 -9.31 -7.90
C SER A 80 -14.59 -10.48 -8.80
#